data_AF-A0A9W8RS96-F1
#
_entry.id   AF-A0A9W8RS96-F1
#
_cell.length_a   1.000
_cell.length_b   1.000
_cell.length_c   1.000
_cell.angle_alpha   90.00
_cell.angle_beta   90.00
_cell.angle_gamma   90.00
#
_symmetry.space_group_name_H-M   'P 1'
#
loop_
_entity.id
_entity.type
_entity.pdbx_description
1 polymer ?
#
loop_
_entity_poly.entity_id
_entity_poly.type
_entity_poly.pdbx_seq_one_letter_code
_entity_poly.pdbx_strand_id
1 'polypeptide(L)'
;MALEARVASLEKQLAAQNEGLGSPDSMKDNSRREQDEVVSVVTAPVSDPSADGTTGEEAMDDLANALGCFTLGEIGELRYFGASSNFSIIQNHSIKVPSSIQARNRGIEAARKMPKLFKPTDELRDHLLTLFWRWQNSWQYIVPRELFVRDLYVDKVGRYCTPLLLTAILAVSSRYSPRLELRTDPDDANTAGEAFAAQAKTMLHFEYEAPTTSTVQATALLGLYWASIDNEGLGFMFIGMASRMAMNLGLHSDCSPYAAKGLVSDDDVEARNVTFWGIYVLDK
;
A
#
# COMPACT_ATOMS: atom_id res chain seq x y z
N MET A 1 10.48 -0.31 -46.24
CA MET A 1 10.45 -1.79 -46.37
C MET A 1 10.32 -2.55 -45.04
N ALA A 2 11.20 -2.43 -44.03
CA ALA A 2 11.02 -3.20 -42.77
C ALA A 2 9.88 -2.66 -41.86
N LEU A 3 9.68 -1.34 -41.84
CA LEU A 3 8.63 -0.68 -41.05
C LEU A 3 7.22 -0.95 -41.60
N GLU A 4 7.05 -0.92 -42.92
CA GLU A 4 5.75 -1.17 -43.56
C GLU A 4 5.27 -2.61 -43.36
N ALA A 5 6.20 -3.58 -43.35
CA ALA A 5 5.89 -4.98 -43.06
C ALA A 5 5.44 -5.19 -41.60
N ARG A 6 6.00 -4.42 -40.66
CA ARG A 6 5.62 -4.48 -39.24
C ARG A 6 4.23 -3.90 -39.01
N VAL A 7 3.91 -2.78 -39.66
CA VAL A 7 2.58 -2.14 -39.57
C VAL A 7 1.50 -3.05 -40.16
N ALA A 8 1.73 -3.62 -41.35
CA ALA A 8 0.78 -4.55 -41.97
C ALA A 8 0.52 -5.81 -41.12
N SER A 9 1.54 -6.29 -40.39
CA SER A 9 1.38 -7.43 -39.47
C SER A 9 0.52 -7.08 -38.25
N LEU A 10 0.63 -5.85 -37.74
CA LEU A 10 -0.13 -5.39 -36.57
C LEU A 10 -1.59 -5.11 -36.92
N GLU A 11 -1.85 -4.53 -38.10
CA GLU A 11 -3.22 -4.31 -38.60
C GLU A 11 -3.98 -5.63 -38.81
N LYS A 12 -3.29 -6.66 -39.30
CA LYS A 12 -3.87 -7.99 -39.48
C LYS A 12 -4.20 -8.68 -38.16
N GLN A 13 -3.39 -8.45 -37.11
CA GLN A 13 -3.66 -8.97 -35.76
C GLN A 13 -4.83 -8.26 -35.08
N LEU A 14 -4.95 -6.94 -35.27
CA LEU A 14 -6.09 -6.16 -34.77
C LEU A 14 -7.41 -6.55 -35.44
N ALA A 15 -7.39 -6.81 -36.75
CA ALA A 15 -8.58 -7.27 -37.47
C ALA A 15 -9.08 -8.63 -36.96
N ALA A 16 -8.17 -9.58 -36.71
CA ALA A 16 -8.52 -10.89 -36.17
C ALA A 16 -9.07 -10.84 -34.73
N GLN A 17 -8.68 -9.84 -33.95
CA GLN A 17 -9.14 -9.66 -32.57
C GLN A 17 -10.53 -9.00 -32.50
N ASN A 18 -10.84 -8.14 -33.50
CA ASN A 18 -12.10 -7.40 -33.55
C ASN A 18 -13.27 -8.20 -34.12
N GLU A 19 -13.00 -9.29 -34.86
CA GLU A 19 -14.03 -10.24 -35.33
C GLU A 19 -14.57 -11.15 -34.21
N GLY A 20 -13.96 -11.14 -33.01
CA GLY A 20 -14.43 -11.89 -31.84
C GLY A 20 -15.56 -11.23 -31.03
N LEU A 21 -15.98 -10.00 -31.39
CA LEU A 21 -16.94 -9.20 -30.63
C LEU A 21 -18.10 -8.68 -31.50
N GLY A 22 -19.11 -9.54 -31.72
CA GLY A 22 -20.46 -9.22 -32.17
C GLY A 22 -21.27 -10.51 -32.32
N SER A 23 -22.43 -10.74 -31.70
CA SER A 23 -23.60 -9.88 -31.49
C SER A 23 -24.45 -10.34 -30.27
N PRO A 24 -25.43 -9.53 -29.80
CA PRO A 24 -26.16 -9.74 -28.56
C PRO A 24 -27.48 -10.50 -28.79
N ASP A 25 -27.77 -11.54 -27.99
CA ASP A 25 -29.15 -11.72 -27.52
C ASP A 25 -29.36 -12.69 -26.33
N SER A 26 -30.17 -12.19 -25.40
CA SER A 26 -31.05 -12.89 -24.46
C SER A 26 -30.54 -13.45 -23.10
N MET A 27 -31.30 -12.99 -22.09
CA MET A 27 -31.65 -13.58 -20.79
C MET A 27 -30.79 -13.27 -19.56
N LYS A 28 -31.37 -12.35 -18.79
CA LYS A 28 -31.13 -11.99 -17.38
C LYS A 28 -30.84 -13.20 -16.50
N ASP A 29 -29.74 -13.14 -15.76
CA ASP A 29 -29.74 -13.61 -14.38
C ASP A 29 -28.96 -12.62 -13.51
N ASN A 30 -29.64 -12.10 -12.50
CA ASN A 30 -29.19 -11.00 -11.67
C ASN A 30 -28.54 -11.58 -10.41
N SER A 31 -27.30 -12.03 -10.54
CA SER A 31 -26.39 -12.19 -9.41
C SER A 31 -25.24 -11.19 -9.59
N ARG A 32 -25.24 -10.12 -8.78
CA ARG A 32 -24.08 -9.23 -8.63
C ARG A 32 -22.92 -10.07 -8.09
N ARG A 33 -22.12 -10.64 -8.99
CA ARG A 33 -20.74 -11.02 -8.70
C ARG A 33 -19.96 -9.71 -8.66
N GLU A 34 -19.49 -9.33 -7.48
CA GLU A 34 -18.38 -8.38 -7.38
C GLU A 34 -17.23 -8.98 -8.20
N GLN A 35 -16.97 -8.39 -9.37
CA GLN A 35 -15.79 -8.73 -10.14
C GLN A 35 -14.61 -8.07 -9.44
N ASP A 36 -13.97 -8.80 -8.53
CA ASP A 36 -12.62 -8.44 -8.07
C ASP A 36 -11.69 -8.59 -9.28
N GLU A 37 -11.41 -7.46 -9.96
CA GLU A 37 -10.50 -7.42 -11.10
C GLU A 37 -9.07 -7.56 -10.58
N VAL A 38 -8.53 -8.78 -10.74
CA VAL A 38 -7.21 -9.15 -10.26
C VAL A 38 -6.14 -8.82 -11.31
N VAL A 39 -5.04 -8.18 -10.91
CA VAL A 39 -3.96 -7.73 -11.83
C VAL A 39 -2.93 -8.83 -12.03
N SER A 40 -2.47 -9.03 -13.27
CA SER A 40 -1.38 -9.94 -13.63
C SER A 40 -0.02 -9.30 -13.38
N VAL A 41 0.76 -9.82 -12.44
CA VAL A 41 2.14 -9.40 -12.19
C VAL A 41 3.14 -10.39 -12.80
N VAL A 42 4.21 -9.86 -13.41
CA VAL A 42 5.34 -10.63 -13.97
C VAL A 42 6.44 -10.74 -12.92
N THR A 43 6.91 -11.96 -12.66
CA THR A 43 8.12 -12.20 -11.88
C THR A 43 9.33 -11.70 -12.66
N ALA A 44 10.26 -10.99 -12.01
CA ALA A 44 11.49 -10.56 -12.68
C ALA A 44 12.21 -11.78 -13.30
N PRO A 45 12.69 -11.69 -14.55
CA PRO A 45 13.30 -12.83 -15.22
C PRO A 45 14.56 -13.27 -14.46
N VAL A 46 14.65 -14.58 -14.20
CA VAL A 46 15.88 -15.24 -13.78
C VAL A 46 16.82 -15.22 -14.99
N SER A 47 18.06 -14.79 -14.78
CA SER A 47 19.10 -14.91 -15.80
C SER A 47 19.24 -16.38 -16.19
N ASP A 48 19.07 -16.71 -17.47
CA ASP A 48 19.27 -18.07 -17.99
C ASP A 48 20.70 -18.54 -17.68
N PRO A 49 20.92 -19.77 -17.19
CA PRO A 49 22.25 -20.29 -16.93
C PRO A 49 22.93 -20.58 -18.27
N SER A 50 23.62 -19.57 -18.79
CA SER A 50 24.62 -19.77 -19.82
C SER A 50 25.75 -20.56 -19.17
N ALA A 51 25.97 -21.79 -19.63
CA ALA A 51 27.00 -22.68 -19.13
C ALA A 51 28.39 -22.06 -19.27
N ASP A 52 28.89 -21.39 -18.23
CA ASP A 52 30.31 -21.40 -17.86
C ASP A 52 30.53 -20.82 -16.45
N GLY A 53 31.15 -21.61 -15.57
CA GLY A 53 31.78 -21.16 -14.31
C GLY A 53 30.84 -20.66 -13.19
N THR A 54 30.23 -21.57 -12.44
CA THR A 54 29.50 -21.26 -11.19
C THR A 54 30.39 -20.50 -10.21
N THR A 55 30.16 -19.20 -10.10
CA THR A 55 30.69 -18.39 -9.00
C THR A 55 29.78 -18.60 -7.78
N GLY A 56 30.36 -18.62 -6.57
CA GLY A 56 29.61 -18.85 -5.33
C GLY A 56 28.51 -17.80 -5.04
N GLU A 57 28.50 -16.70 -5.77
CA GLU A 57 27.48 -15.64 -5.68
C GLU A 57 26.16 -16.05 -6.34
N GLU A 58 26.18 -16.71 -7.51
CA GLU A 58 24.96 -17.17 -8.20
C GLU A 58 24.20 -18.23 -7.39
N ALA A 59 24.94 -19.17 -6.78
CA ALA A 59 24.34 -20.19 -5.91
C ALA A 59 23.74 -19.61 -4.61
N MET A 60 24.29 -18.48 -4.12
CA MET A 60 23.72 -17.77 -2.97
C MET A 60 22.49 -16.96 -3.36
N ASP A 61 22.46 -16.35 -4.54
CA ASP A 61 21.27 -15.69 -5.09
C ASP A 61 20.14 -16.70 -5.33
N ASP A 62 20.44 -17.90 -5.82
CA ASP A 62 19.46 -19.00 -5.98
C ASP A 62 18.89 -19.44 -4.62
N LEU A 63 19.73 -19.51 -3.58
CA LEU A 63 19.30 -19.83 -2.22
C LEU A 63 18.50 -18.68 -1.57
N ALA A 64 18.88 -17.42 -1.82
CA ALA A 64 18.16 -16.24 -1.38
C ALA A 64 16.77 -16.14 -2.04
N ASN A 65 16.69 -16.44 -3.33
CA ASN A 65 15.42 -16.59 -4.06
C ASN A 65 14.59 -17.76 -3.54
N ALA A 66 15.23 -18.84 -3.07
CA ALA A 66 14.55 -19.93 -2.38
C ALA A 66 14.00 -19.51 -1.00
N LEU A 67 14.58 -18.48 -0.36
CA LEU A 67 14.12 -17.90 0.91
C LEU A 67 12.98 -16.88 0.73
N GLY A 68 12.89 -16.24 -0.44
CA GLY A 68 11.78 -15.40 -0.87
C GLY A 68 12.15 -14.47 -2.01
N CYS A 69 11.17 -14.04 -2.81
CA CYS A 69 11.40 -13.14 -3.95
C CYS A 69 10.44 -11.95 -3.94
N PHE A 70 10.84 -10.87 -4.62
CA PHE A 70 9.97 -9.73 -4.87
C PHE A 70 9.38 -9.75 -6.27
N THR A 71 8.18 -9.20 -6.38
CA THR A 71 7.51 -8.91 -7.65
C THR A 71 7.03 -7.46 -7.67
N LEU A 72 6.83 -6.91 -8.87
CA LEU A 72 6.43 -5.53 -9.03
C LEU A 72 4.90 -5.41 -9.16
N GLY A 73 4.25 -4.75 -8.21
CA GLY A 73 2.83 -4.45 -8.24
C GLY A 73 2.45 -3.35 -9.24
N GLU A 74 1.15 -3.07 -9.32
CA GLU A 74 0.52 -2.19 -10.32
C GLU A 74 1.08 -0.76 -10.35
N ILE A 75 1.54 -0.25 -9.22
CA ILE A 75 2.12 1.10 -9.08
C ILE A 75 3.65 1.10 -8.94
N GLY A 76 4.33 0.00 -9.30
CA GLY A 76 5.76 -0.12 -9.09
C GLY A 76 6.14 -0.38 -7.63
N GLU A 77 5.21 -0.95 -6.86
CA GLU A 77 5.43 -1.34 -5.45
C GLU A 77 6.02 -2.75 -5.37
N LEU A 78 6.99 -3.01 -4.50
CA LEU A 78 7.48 -4.37 -4.29
C LEU A 78 6.50 -5.19 -3.43
N ARG A 79 6.11 -6.36 -3.93
CA ARG A 79 5.37 -7.39 -3.18
C ARG A 79 6.25 -8.60 -2.93
N TYR A 80 6.26 -9.09 -1.69
CA TYR A 80 7.15 -10.16 -1.24
C TYR A 80 6.44 -11.51 -1.19
N PHE A 81 7.11 -12.54 -1.67
CA PHE A 81 6.67 -13.94 -1.55
C PHE A 81 7.77 -14.72 -0.84
N GLY A 82 7.48 -15.20 0.37
CA GLY A 82 8.46 -15.96 1.16
C GLY A 82 8.61 -17.42 0.71
N ALA A 83 9.59 -18.11 1.27
CA ALA A 83 9.88 -19.54 1.02
C ALA A 83 8.64 -20.46 1.14
N SER A 84 7.72 -20.14 2.03
CA SER A 84 6.51 -20.93 2.27
C SER A 84 5.44 -20.78 1.18
N SER A 85 5.57 -19.78 0.29
CA SER A 85 4.59 -19.53 -0.78
C SER A 85 4.75 -20.48 -1.99
N ASN A 86 5.76 -21.36 -2.01
CA ASN A 86 6.15 -22.22 -3.15
C ASN A 86 6.34 -21.44 -4.48
N PHE A 87 6.38 -20.11 -4.42
CA PHE A 87 6.37 -19.24 -5.61
C PHE A 87 7.72 -19.23 -6.32
N SER A 88 8.80 -19.47 -5.59
CA SER A 88 10.15 -19.66 -6.13
C SER A 88 10.26 -20.85 -7.09
N ILE A 89 9.31 -21.79 -7.05
CA ILE A 89 9.30 -23.00 -7.88
C ILE A 89 8.50 -22.80 -9.19
N ILE A 90 7.55 -21.86 -9.21
CA ILE A 90 6.63 -21.67 -10.34
C ILE A 90 7.16 -20.54 -11.24
N GLN A 91 7.96 -20.91 -12.23
CA GLN A 91 8.44 -20.00 -13.28
C GLN A 91 7.30 -19.65 -14.27
N ASN A 92 7.27 -18.40 -14.74
CA ASN A 92 6.49 -17.93 -15.91
C ASN A 92 4.95 -17.93 -15.81
N HIS A 93 4.34 -17.78 -14.62
CA HIS A 93 2.89 -17.58 -14.52
C HIS A 93 2.52 -16.16 -14.05
N SER A 94 1.57 -15.54 -14.75
CA SER A 94 0.88 -14.31 -14.32
C SER A 94 0.21 -14.53 -12.97
N ILE A 95 0.74 -13.89 -11.92
CA ILE A 95 0.12 -13.93 -10.60
C ILE A 95 -1.04 -12.95 -10.62
N LYS A 96 -2.23 -13.45 -10.30
CA LYS A 96 -3.39 -12.61 -10.02
C LYS A 96 -3.25 -12.05 -8.61
N VAL A 97 -2.89 -10.78 -8.48
CA VAL A 97 -2.81 -10.08 -7.19
C VAL A 97 -3.86 -8.96 -7.09
N PRO A 98 -4.51 -8.76 -5.92
CA PRO A 98 -5.48 -7.67 -5.75
C PRO A 98 -4.88 -6.29 -6.04
N SER A 99 -5.64 -5.43 -6.71
CA SER A 99 -5.24 -4.05 -7.02
C SER A 99 -5.30 -3.16 -5.78
N SER A 100 -4.17 -2.54 -5.42
CA SER A 100 -4.09 -1.58 -4.33
C SER A 100 -4.83 -0.29 -4.64
N ILE A 101 -4.87 0.13 -5.91
CA ILE A 101 -5.63 1.30 -6.37
C ILE A 101 -7.13 1.05 -6.21
N GLN A 102 -7.64 -0.10 -6.67
CA GLN A 102 -9.06 -0.41 -6.57
C GLN A 102 -9.50 -0.55 -5.11
N ALA A 103 -8.71 -1.24 -4.28
CA ALA A 103 -8.97 -1.34 -2.84
C ALA A 103 -9.05 0.04 -2.18
N ARG A 104 -8.10 0.92 -2.48
CA ARG A 104 -8.11 2.33 -2.01
C ARG A 104 -9.36 3.09 -2.47
N ASN A 105 -9.73 2.97 -3.75
CA ASN A 105 -10.90 3.67 -4.29
C ASN A 105 -12.20 3.21 -3.59
N ARG A 106 -12.37 1.90 -3.40
CA ARG A 106 -13.50 1.34 -2.63
C ARG A 106 -13.53 1.88 -1.20
N GLY A 107 -12.36 1.94 -0.54
CA GLY A 107 -12.22 2.54 0.79
C GLY A 107 -12.66 4.00 0.84
N ILE A 108 -12.18 4.83 -0.09
CA ILE A 108 -12.54 6.25 -0.20
C ILE A 108 -14.05 6.42 -0.41
N GLU A 109 -14.64 5.63 -1.29
CA GLU A 109 -16.08 5.68 -1.56
C GLU A 109 -16.91 5.26 -0.34
N ALA A 110 -16.48 4.24 0.40
CA ALA A 110 -17.13 3.81 1.62
C ALA A 110 -17.06 4.90 2.71
N ALA A 111 -15.88 5.51 2.90
CA ALA A 111 -15.70 6.60 3.85
C ALA A 111 -16.58 7.82 3.50
N ARG A 112 -16.70 8.17 2.21
CA ARG A 112 -17.56 9.27 1.74
C ARG A 112 -19.05 9.07 2.06
N LYS A 113 -19.51 7.83 2.20
CA LYS A 113 -20.90 7.49 2.53
C LYS A 113 -21.17 7.47 4.04
N MET A 114 -20.16 7.67 4.88
CA MET A 114 -20.35 7.66 6.33
C MET A 114 -21.19 8.86 6.80
N PRO A 115 -22.10 8.68 7.76
CA PRO A 115 -22.95 9.75 8.28
C PRO A 115 -22.16 10.82 9.04
N LYS A 116 -20.99 10.48 9.60
CA LYS A 116 -20.09 11.38 10.34
C LYS A 116 -18.80 11.68 9.56
N LEU A 117 -18.91 11.87 8.24
CA LEU A 117 -17.77 12.29 7.43
C LEU A 117 -17.33 13.70 7.84
N PHE A 118 -16.13 13.80 8.41
CA PHE A 118 -15.50 15.06 8.79
C PHE A 118 -14.37 15.38 7.83
N LYS A 119 -14.51 16.48 7.07
CA LYS A 119 -13.48 16.98 6.15
C LYS A 119 -12.86 18.25 6.77
N PRO A 120 -11.55 18.26 7.06
CA PRO A 120 -10.89 19.41 7.64
C PRO A 120 -10.73 20.51 6.58
N THR A 121 -10.65 21.75 7.04
CA THR A 121 -10.09 22.85 6.23
C THR A 121 -8.59 22.61 6.01
N ASP A 122 -8.01 23.25 4.99
CA ASP A 122 -6.55 23.19 4.76
C ASP A 122 -5.77 23.70 5.99
N GLU A 123 -6.26 24.76 6.63
CA GLU A 123 -5.68 25.33 7.85
C GLU A 123 -5.68 24.32 9.01
N LEU A 124 -6.80 23.63 9.23
CA LEU A 124 -6.91 22.61 10.27
C LEU A 124 -6.02 21.40 9.96
N ARG A 125 -5.98 20.95 8.70
CA ARG A 125 -5.09 19.87 8.25
C ARG A 125 -3.63 20.23 8.53
N ASP A 126 -3.19 21.42 8.15
CA ASP A 126 -1.79 21.83 8.27
C ASP A 126 -1.39 22.06 9.74
N HIS A 127 -2.32 22.54 10.58
CA HIS A 127 -2.17 22.58 12.04
C HIS A 127 -1.95 21.17 12.63
N LEU A 128 -2.80 20.22 12.26
CA LEU A 128 -2.70 18.83 12.72
C LEU A 128 -1.43 18.14 12.23
N LEU A 129 -1.03 18.36 10.97
CA LEU A 129 0.25 17.88 10.45
C LEU A 129 1.43 18.45 11.24
N THR A 130 1.41 19.74 11.57
CA THR A 130 2.45 20.36 12.41
C THR A 130 2.56 19.67 13.77
N LEU A 131 1.42 19.36 14.40
CA LEU A 131 1.39 18.62 15.66
C LEU A 131 1.91 17.19 15.50
N PHE A 132 1.54 16.49 14.43
CA PHE A 132 2.01 15.14 14.14
C PHE A 132 3.55 15.07 14.03
N TRP A 133 4.15 15.94 13.22
CA TRP A 133 5.61 15.94 13.02
C TRP A 133 6.37 16.32 14.30
N ARG A 134 5.78 17.21 15.10
CA ARG A 134 6.40 17.68 16.35
C ARG A 134 6.32 16.63 17.46
N TRP A 135 5.16 16.01 17.64
CA TRP A 135 4.86 15.25 18.85
C TRP A 135 4.70 13.76 18.64
N GLN A 136 4.31 13.28 17.47
CA GLN A 136 4.03 11.85 17.25
C GLN A 136 5.18 11.17 16.49
N ASN A 137 5.55 11.71 15.32
CA ASN A 137 6.55 11.09 14.45
C ASN A 137 8.00 11.29 14.95
N SER A 138 8.22 12.17 15.93
CA SER A 138 9.55 12.49 16.47
C SER A 138 10.13 11.39 17.37
N TRP A 139 9.29 10.59 18.01
CA TRP A 139 9.70 9.47 18.87
C TRP A 139 9.24 8.12 18.32
N GLN A 140 8.16 8.09 17.52
CA GLN A 140 7.68 6.90 16.80
C GLN A 140 7.81 7.16 15.29
N TYR A 141 9.05 7.15 14.79
CA TYR A 141 9.36 7.46 13.39
C TYR A 141 8.91 6.32 12.47
N ILE A 142 7.76 6.52 11.82
CA ILE A 142 7.11 5.52 10.96
C ILE A 142 6.83 6.10 9.57
N VAL A 143 6.72 7.43 9.46
CA VAL A 143 6.42 8.12 8.20
C VAL A 143 7.59 9.03 7.83
N PRO A 144 8.21 8.86 6.64
CA PRO A 144 9.21 9.79 6.12
C PRO A 144 8.53 11.12 5.80
N ARG A 145 8.88 12.18 6.55
CA ARG A 145 8.17 13.46 6.49
C ARG A 145 8.31 14.11 5.12
N GLU A 146 9.51 14.10 4.57
CA GLU A 146 9.88 14.77 3.33
C GLU A 146 9.11 14.16 2.15
N LEU A 147 9.08 12.82 2.07
CA LEU A 147 8.32 12.09 1.05
C LEU A 147 6.82 12.34 1.17
N PHE A 148 6.28 12.31 2.41
CA PHE A 148 4.88 12.57 2.65
C PHE A 148 4.47 13.99 2.24
N VAL A 149 5.24 15.00 2.67
CA VAL A 149 4.94 16.41 2.40
C VAL A 149 5.10 16.73 0.91
N ARG A 150 6.14 16.19 0.26
CA ARG A 150 6.33 16.36 -1.19
C ARG A 150 5.15 15.76 -1.96
N ASP A 151 4.70 14.56 -1.60
CA ASP A 151 3.55 13.93 -2.26
C ASP A 151 2.23 14.67 -1.97
N LEU A 152 2.07 15.26 -0.79
CA LEU A 152 0.86 16.03 -0.45
C LEU A 152 0.74 17.35 -1.24
N TYR A 153 1.83 18.12 -1.36
CA TYR A 153 1.76 19.49 -1.91
C TYR A 153 2.30 19.63 -3.33
N VAL A 154 3.26 18.79 -3.74
CA VAL A 154 3.98 18.92 -5.01
C VAL A 154 3.53 17.85 -6.00
N ASP A 155 3.82 16.58 -5.70
CA ASP A 155 3.67 15.51 -6.69
C ASP A 155 2.21 15.09 -6.84
N LYS A 156 1.47 14.98 -5.74
CA LYS A 156 0.05 14.57 -5.68
C LYS A 156 -0.22 13.25 -6.40
N VAL A 157 0.75 12.35 -6.36
CA VAL A 157 0.68 11.01 -6.97
C VAL A 157 -0.05 10.05 -6.04
N GLY A 158 0.00 10.29 -4.72
CA GLY A 158 -0.61 9.42 -3.72
C GLY A 158 0.19 8.13 -3.53
N ARG A 159 1.51 8.21 -3.65
CA ARG A 159 2.45 7.10 -3.41
C ARG A 159 2.86 7.03 -1.94
N TYR A 160 3.10 8.18 -1.31
CA TYR A 160 3.57 8.32 0.07
C TYR A 160 2.56 9.03 0.98
N CYS A 161 1.60 9.77 0.41
CA CYS A 161 0.50 10.42 1.12
C CYS A 161 -0.84 9.90 0.58
N THR A 162 -1.30 8.76 1.10
CA THR A 162 -2.62 8.20 0.73
C THR A 162 -3.74 8.82 1.58
N PRO A 163 -5.01 8.81 1.12
CA PRO A 163 -6.13 9.29 1.91
C PRO A 163 -6.29 8.58 3.25
N LEU A 164 -6.05 7.26 3.29
CA LEU A 164 -6.03 6.48 4.53
C LEU A 164 -4.94 6.97 5.49
N LEU A 165 -3.69 7.12 5.00
CA LEU A 165 -2.57 7.56 5.83
C LEU A 165 -2.77 8.98 6.36
N LEU A 166 -3.15 9.92 5.49
CA LEU A 166 -3.46 11.29 5.90
C LEU A 166 -4.54 11.28 6.98
N THR A 167 -5.62 10.53 6.80
CA THR A 167 -6.73 10.48 7.77
C THR A 167 -6.29 9.86 9.10
N ALA A 168 -5.45 8.82 9.08
CA ALA A 168 -4.89 8.23 10.29
C ALA A 168 -3.96 9.21 11.05
N ILE A 169 -3.15 9.98 10.32
CA ILE A 169 -2.33 11.05 10.89
C ILE A 169 -3.21 12.12 11.55
N LEU A 170 -4.28 12.56 10.88
CA LEU A 170 -5.21 13.54 11.45
C LEU A 170 -5.93 13.00 12.70
N ALA A 171 -6.27 11.72 12.73
CA ALA A 171 -6.88 11.07 13.90
C ALA A 171 -5.96 11.13 15.12
N VAL A 172 -4.73 10.61 15.01
CA VAL A 172 -3.80 10.58 16.16
C VAL A 172 -3.37 12.00 16.58
N SER A 173 -3.17 12.90 15.63
CA SER A 173 -2.72 14.27 15.92
C SER A 173 -3.79 15.15 16.56
N SER A 174 -5.07 14.82 16.36
CA SER A 174 -6.19 15.55 16.96
C SER A 174 -6.10 15.62 18.49
N ARG A 175 -5.52 14.59 19.12
CA ARG A 175 -5.34 14.53 20.57
C ARG A 175 -4.35 15.56 21.13
N TYR A 176 -3.43 16.04 20.30
CA TYR A 176 -2.49 17.11 20.69
C TYR A 176 -3.06 18.51 20.48
N SER A 177 -4.28 18.62 19.91
CA SER A 177 -4.91 19.90 19.60
C SER A 177 -5.94 20.28 20.67
N PRO A 178 -5.97 21.54 21.14
CA PRO A 178 -6.99 22.02 22.06
C PRO A 178 -8.33 22.36 21.37
N ARG A 179 -8.44 22.23 20.04
CA ARG A 179 -9.62 22.65 19.28
C ARG A 179 -10.81 21.70 19.52
N LEU A 180 -11.93 22.26 19.95
CA LEU A 180 -13.14 21.49 20.27
C LEU A 180 -13.82 20.88 19.04
N GLU A 181 -13.63 21.45 17.84
CA GLU A 181 -14.19 20.91 16.59
C GLU A 181 -13.68 19.51 16.23
N LEU A 182 -12.58 19.08 16.85
CA LEU A 182 -11.99 17.75 16.67
C LEU A 182 -12.58 16.69 17.59
N ARG A 183 -13.38 17.10 18.58
CA ARG A 183 -14.02 16.22 19.56
C ARG A 183 -15.45 15.95 19.15
N THR A 184 -15.87 14.69 19.19
CA THR A 184 -17.29 14.34 18.98
C THR A 184 -18.13 14.69 20.20
N ASP A 185 -17.52 14.69 21.38
CA ASP A 185 -18.04 15.25 22.62
C ASP A 185 -17.09 16.37 23.11
N PRO A 186 -17.50 17.66 23.07
CA PRO A 186 -16.65 18.76 23.51
C PRO A 186 -16.10 18.61 24.94
N ASP A 187 -16.84 17.93 25.81
CA ASP A 187 -16.53 17.75 27.23
C ASP A 187 -15.61 16.54 27.50
N ASP A 188 -15.42 15.65 26.52
CA ASP A 188 -14.52 14.50 26.61
C ASP A 188 -13.34 14.62 25.64
N ALA A 189 -12.15 14.84 26.21
CA ALA A 189 -10.91 14.94 25.45
C ALA A 189 -10.51 13.64 24.73
N ASN A 190 -10.96 12.47 25.19
CA ASN A 190 -10.68 11.18 24.55
C ASN A 190 -11.42 11.00 23.23
N THR A 191 -12.42 11.84 22.94
CA THR A 191 -13.12 11.81 21.65
C THR A 191 -12.41 12.59 20.54
N ALA A 192 -11.31 13.27 20.86
CA ALA A 192 -10.53 14.03 19.89
C ALA A 192 -10.00 13.11 18.78
N GLY A 193 -10.44 13.34 17.54
CA GLY A 193 -10.02 12.56 16.37
C GLY A 193 -10.88 11.34 16.07
N GLU A 194 -11.94 11.06 16.84
CA GLU A 194 -12.79 9.87 16.66
C GLU A 194 -13.41 9.81 15.26
N ALA A 195 -13.87 10.95 14.73
CA ALA A 195 -14.43 11.02 13.38
C ALA A 195 -13.41 10.67 12.29
N PHE A 196 -12.13 11.04 12.46
CA PHE A 196 -11.06 10.65 11.56
C PHE A 196 -10.69 9.17 11.73
N ALA A 197 -10.58 8.69 12.96
CA ALA A 197 -10.28 7.29 13.24
C ALA A 197 -11.35 6.35 12.64
N ALA A 198 -12.63 6.73 12.74
CA ALA A 198 -13.73 6.01 12.12
C ALA A 198 -13.62 5.97 10.59
N GLN A 199 -13.35 7.11 9.95
CA GLN A 199 -13.14 7.18 8.49
C GLN A 199 -11.95 6.35 8.04
N ALA A 200 -10.82 6.45 8.73
CA ALA A 200 -9.61 5.69 8.43
C ALA A 200 -9.83 4.18 8.62
N LYS A 201 -10.52 3.77 9.69
CA LYS A 201 -10.90 2.35 9.88
C LYS A 201 -11.79 1.84 8.75
N THR A 202 -12.73 2.65 8.25
CA THR A 202 -13.55 2.30 7.09
C THR A 202 -12.73 2.15 5.82
N MET A 203 -11.77 3.03 5.55
CA MET A 203 -10.87 2.89 4.39
C MET A 203 -9.99 1.64 4.51
N LEU A 204 -9.42 1.40 5.70
CA LEU A 204 -8.56 0.26 5.96
C LEU A 204 -9.28 -1.08 5.71
N HIS A 205 -10.60 -1.15 5.96
CA HIS A 205 -11.38 -2.36 5.73
C HIS A 205 -11.32 -2.87 4.27
N PHE A 206 -11.04 -1.99 3.32
CA PHE A 206 -10.83 -2.37 1.92
C PHE A 206 -9.34 -2.47 1.58
N GLU A 207 -8.53 -1.53 2.08
CA GLU A 207 -7.10 -1.50 1.75
C GLU A 207 -6.29 -2.69 2.29
N TYR A 208 -6.75 -3.39 3.34
CA TYR A 208 -6.01 -4.56 3.85
C TYR A 208 -5.99 -5.75 2.87
N GLU A 209 -6.88 -5.78 1.88
CA GLU A 209 -6.89 -6.82 0.82
C GLU A 209 -5.70 -6.67 -0.13
N ALA A 210 -5.17 -5.46 -0.25
CA ALA A 210 -4.07 -5.09 -1.14
C ALA A 210 -3.19 -4.02 -0.47
N PRO A 211 -2.52 -4.35 0.66
CA PRO A 211 -1.86 -3.36 1.49
C PRO A 211 -0.64 -2.77 0.78
N THR A 212 -0.36 -1.52 1.09
CA THR A 212 0.85 -0.79 0.66
C THR A 212 1.67 -0.37 1.88
N THR A 213 2.88 0.15 1.67
CA THR A 213 3.69 0.76 2.75
C THR A 213 2.88 1.81 3.52
N SER A 214 2.14 2.69 2.84
CA SER A 214 1.27 3.67 3.50
C SER A 214 0.11 3.04 4.27
N THR A 215 -0.41 1.90 3.81
CA THR A 215 -1.45 1.14 4.55
C THR A 215 -0.89 0.59 5.86
N VAL A 216 0.36 0.11 5.86
CA VAL A 216 1.06 -0.32 7.09
C VAL A 216 1.23 0.84 8.06
N GLN A 217 1.76 1.97 7.58
CA GLN A 217 1.94 3.19 8.38
C GLN A 217 0.62 3.64 9.00
N ALA A 218 -0.45 3.73 8.20
CA ALA A 218 -1.75 4.16 8.65
C ALA A 218 -2.36 3.23 9.72
N THR A 219 -2.20 1.93 9.53
CA THR A 219 -2.71 0.92 10.48
C THR A 219 -2.02 1.02 11.83
N ALA A 220 -0.71 1.24 11.83
CA ALA A 220 0.04 1.43 13.07
C ALA A 220 -0.37 2.72 13.80
N LEU A 221 -0.56 3.82 13.06
CA LEU A 221 -1.06 5.08 13.62
C LEU A 221 -2.48 4.92 14.19
N LEU A 222 -3.33 4.11 13.57
CA LEU A 222 -4.64 3.76 14.15
C LEU A 222 -4.49 2.94 15.43
N GLY A 223 -3.55 2.00 15.49
CA GLY A 223 -3.24 1.26 16.71
C GLY A 223 -2.81 2.18 17.86
N LEU A 224 -1.93 3.14 17.56
CA LEU A 224 -1.52 4.17 18.51
C LEU A 224 -2.68 5.05 18.96
N TYR A 225 -3.56 5.47 18.03
CA TYR A 225 -4.77 6.22 18.37
C TYR A 225 -5.62 5.45 19.40
N TRP A 226 -5.97 4.20 19.14
CA TRP A 226 -6.82 3.40 20.04
C TRP A 226 -6.15 3.13 21.39
N ALA A 227 -4.86 2.78 21.40
CA ALA A 227 -4.11 2.60 22.64
C ALA A 227 -4.11 3.88 23.49
N SER A 228 -4.05 5.04 22.84
CA SER A 228 -3.96 6.33 23.52
C SER A 228 -5.28 6.85 24.12
N ILE A 229 -6.40 6.20 23.83
CA ILE A 229 -7.71 6.47 24.45
C ILE A 229 -8.17 5.30 25.33
N ASP A 230 -7.18 4.62 25.95
CA ASP A 230 -7.35 3.50 26.88
C ASP A 230 -8.05 2.26 26.28
N ASN A 231 -8.10 2.15 24.95
CA ASN A 231 -8.54 0.94 24.26
C ASN A 231 -7.33 0.09 23.84
N GLU A 232 -6.55 -0.33 24.84
CA GLU A 232 -5.28 -1.05 24.66
C GLU A 232 -5.45 -2.33 23.83
N GLY A 233 -6.52 -3.10 24.07
CA GLY A 233 -6.78 -4.33 23.33
C GLY A 233 -6.97 -4.10 21.83
N LEU A 234 -7.71 -3.04 21.46
CA LEU A 234 -7.87 -2.70 20.04
C LEU A 234 -6.57 -2.11 19.47
N GLY A 235 -5.87 -1.27 20.23
CA GLY A 235 -4.56 -0.75 19.85
C GLY A 235 -3.56 -1.86 19.50
N PHE A 236 -3.45 -2.86 20.39
CA PHE A 236 -2.61 -4.04 20.21
C PHE A 236 -2.95 -4.82 18.95
N MET A 237 -4.24 -5.03 18.66
CA MET A 237 -4.68 -5.74 17.45
C MET A 237 -4.29 -5.01 16.17
N PHE A 238 -4.41 -3.67 16.14
CA PHE A 238 -4.02 -2.87 14.98
C PHE A 238 -2.49 -2.85 14.79
N ILE A 239 -1.70 -2.74 15.87
CA ILE A 239 -0.23 -2.82 15.79
C ILE A 239 0.18 -4.20 15.26
N GLY A 240 -0.41 -5.28 15.78
CA GLY A 240 -0.17 -6.63 15.29
C GLY A 240 -0.62 -6.87 13.84
N MET A 241 -1.65 -6.16 13.38
CA MET A 241 -2.07 -6.15 11.96
C MET A 241 -1.04 -5.44 11.09
N ALA A 242 -0.54 -4.27 11.53
CA ALA A 242 0.51 -3.53 10.83
C ALA A 242 1.81 -4.35 10.71
N SER A 243 2.22 -5.01 11.80
CA SER A 243 3.39 -5.92 11.84
C SER A 243 3.26 -7.06 10.80
N ARG A 244 2.10 -7.71 10.74
CA ARG A 244 1.84 -8.77 9.74
C ARG A 244 1.83 -8.24 8.31
N MET A 245 1.24 -7.07 8.05
CA MET A 245 1.27 -6.45 6.72
C MET A 245 2.70 -6.08 6.32
N ALA A 246 3.51 -5.55 7.23
CA ALA A 246 4.91 -5.22 6.99
C ALA A 246 5.74 -6.45 6.58
N MET A 247 5.53 -7.57 7.28
CA MET A 247 6.16 -8.85 6.91
C MET A 247 5.69 -9.36 5.55
N ASN A 248 4.38 -9.30 5.29
CA ASN A 248 3.80 -9.74 4.02
C ASN A 248 4.30 -8.92 2.81
N LEU A 249 4.57 -7.64 3.01
CA LEU A 249 5.16 -6.77 1.98
C LEU A 249 6.69 -6.88 1.88
N GLY A 250 7.31 -7.71 2.73
CA GLY A 250 8.76 -7.89 2.78
C GLY A 250 9.48 -6.60 3.14
N LEU A 251 8.88 -5.70 3.93
CA LEU A 251 9.53 -4.43 4.31
C LEU A 251 10.83 -4.66 5.12
N HIS A 252 10.97 -5.85 5.70
CA HIS A 252 12.15 -6.32 6.42
C HIS A 252 13.29 -6.78 5.51
N SER A 253 13.00 -7.12 4.26
CA SER A 253 13.97 -7.69 3.34
C SER A 253 14.70 -6.59 2.59
N ASP A 254 16.01 -6.79 2.38
CA ASP A 254 16.83 -5.86 1.61
C ASP A 254 16.32 -5.76 0.17
N CYS A 255 16.09 -4.53 -0.29
CA CYS A 255 15.66 -4.22 -1.65
C CYS A 255 16.71 -3.43 -2.44
N SER A 256 17.92 -3.24 -1.90
CA SER A 256 19.05 -2.58 -2.58
C SER A 256 19.36 -3.16 -3.97
N PRO A 257 19.30 -4.49 -4.20
CA PRO A 257 19.51 -5.05 -5.54
C PRO A 257 18.43 -4.63 -6.56
N TYR A 258 17.20 -4.36 -6.11
CA TYR A 258 16.10 -3.91 -6.97
C TYR A 258 16.20 -2.41 -7.26
N ALA A 259 16.68 -1.62 -6.30
CA ALA A 259 17.01 -0.21 -6.50
C ALA A 259 18.16 -0.05 -7.51
N ALA A 260 19.23 -0.86 -7.39
CA ALA A 260 20.35 -0.86 -8.34
C ALA A 260 19.91 -1.20 -9.79
N LYS A 261 18.86 -2.01 -9.94
CA LYS A 261 18.24 -2.35 -11.24
C LYS A 261 17.23 -1.31 -11.73
N GLY A 262 16.99 -0.23 -10.98
CA GLY A 262 16.02 0.82 -11.31
C GLY A 262 14.56 0.37 -11.23
N LEU A 263 14.28 -0.77 -10.58
CA LEU A 263 12.93 -1.30 -10.42
C LEU A 263 12.17 -0.63 -9.26
N VAL A 264 12.90 0.02 -8.36
CA VAL A 264 12.42 0.67 -7.14
C VAL A 264 13.18 1.96 -6.97
N SER A 265 12.50 3.04 -6.57
CA SER A 265 13.15 4.32 -6.32
C SER A 265 13.84 4.33 -4.94
N ASP A 266 14.86 5.15 -4.77
CA ASP A 266 15.51 5.32 -3.46
C ASP A 266 14.52 5.81 -2.38
N ASP A 267 13.55 6.64 -2.78
CA ASP A 267 12.44 7.09 -1.93
C ASP A 267 11.58 5.91 -1.43
N ASP A 268 11.35 4.90 -2.28
CA ASP A 268 10.64 3.68 -1.86
C ASP A 268 11.47 2.86 -0.87
N VAL A 269 12.78 2.75 -1.10
CA VAL A 269 13.70 2.04 -0.19
C VAL A 269 13.67 2.71 1.18
N GLU A 270 13.76 4.04 1.22
CA GLU A 270 13.65 4.82 2.45
C GLU A 270 12.30 4.58 3.13
N ALA A 271 11.18 4.73 2.42
CA ALA A 271 9.86 4.56 2.98
C ALA A 271 9.65 3.15 3.56
N ARG A 272 10.15 2.12 2.89
CA ARG A 272 10.09 0.72 3.37
C ARG A 272 10.89 0.52 4.65
N ASN A 273 12.14 1.00 4.67
CA ASN A 273 13.05 0.87 5.82
C ASN A 273 12.51 1.61 7.04
N VAL A 274 12.12 2.88 6.88
CA VAL A 274 11.55 3.70 7.97
C VAL A 274 10.31 3.04 8.54
N THR A 275 9.42 2.57 7.67
CA THR A 275 8.19 1.90 8.11
C THR A 275 8.51 0.63 8.88
N PHE A 276 9.35 -0.26 8.35
CA PHE A 276 9.64 -1.54 9.02
C PHE A 276 10.23 -1.35 10.41
N TRP A 277 11.27 -0.51 10.54
CA TRP A 277 11.91 -0.29 11.83
C TRP A 277 10.99 0.43 12.81
N GLY A 278 10.18 1.38 12.33
CA GLY A 278 9.15 2.02 13.16
C GLY A 278 8.13 1.02 13.70
N ILE A 279 7.62 0.11 12.86
CA ILE A 279 6.71 -0.95 13.28
C ILE A 279 7.38 -1.94 14.24
N TYR A 280 8.62 -2.31 13.99
CA TYR A 280 9.37 -3.21 14.87
C TYR A 280 9.49 -2.65 16.29
N VAL A 281 9.78 -1.36 16.41
CA VAL A 281 9.85 -0.68 17.72
C VAL A 281 8.48 -0.58 18.38
N LEU A 282 7.39 -0.42 17.62
CA LEU A 282 6.03 -0.39 18.17
C LEU A 282 5.53 -1.74 18.69
N ASP A 283 5.92 -2.83 18.04
CA ASP A 283 5.45 -4.19 18.35
C ASP A 283 6.23 -4.84 19.51
N LYS A 284 7.36 -4.25 19.93
CA LYS A 284 8.25 -4.76 20.97
C LYS A 284 8.09 -4.04 22.30
#